data_AF-A0A2V8QBS5-F1
#
_entry.id   AF-A0A2V8QBS5-F1
#
_cell.length_a   1.000
_cell.length_b   1.000
_cell.length_c   1.000
_cell.angle_alpha   90.00
_cell.angle_beta   90.00
_cell.angle_gamma   90.00
#
_symmetry.space_group_name_H-M   'P 1'
#
loop_
_entity.id
_entity.type
_entity.pdbx_description
1 polymer ?
#
loop_
_entity_poly.entity_id
_entity_poly.type
_entity_poly.pdbx_seq_one_letter_code
_entity_poly.pdbx_strand_id
1 'polypeptide(L)' 'MEVTKALAALQPLYGKGNVEIVTADGHRVRGVVRSMKTTQALTTPSVKVERADGEIVKIPFPAIVEIINHNRSGRAA' A
#
# COMPACT_ATOMS: atom_id res chain seq x y z
N MET A 1 16.24 -7.14 4.40
CA MET A 1 15.10 -7.89 5.00
C MET A 1 13.84 -7.01 5.18
N GLU A 2 13.71 -5.86 4.50
CA GLU A 2 12.55 -4.94 4.69
C GLU A 2 11.34 -5.26 3.80
N VAL A 3 11.56 -5.84 2.61
CA VAL A 3 10.50 -6.20 1.67
C VAL A 3 9.45 -7.12 2.31
N THR A 4 9.90 -8.04 3.17
CA THR A 4 9.04 -9.02 3.84
C THR A 4 8.08 -8.37 4.84
N LYS A 5 8.49 -7.30 5.53
CA LYS A 5 7.63 -6.59 6.50
C LYS A 5 6.54 -5.78 5.81
N ALA A 6 6.90 -5.01 4.79
CA ALA A 6 5.93 -4.25 3.99
C ALA A 6 4.94 -5.19 3.29
N LEU A 7 5.42 -6.34 2.79
CA LEU A 7 4.56 -7.37 2.22
C LEU A 7 3.56 -7.92 3.24
N ALA A 8 4.03 -8.33 4.42
CA ALA A 8 3.16 -8.89 5.46
C ALA A 8 2.10 -7.88 5.94
N ALA A 9 2.42 -6.57 5.93
CA ALA A 9 1.47 -5.51 6.26
C ALA A 9 0.45 -5.24 5.14
N LEU A 10 0.85 -5.36 3.87
CA LEU A 10 -0.01 -5.09 2.70
C LEU A 10 -0.86 -6.28 2.27
N GLN A 11 -0.40 -7.52 2.47
CA GLN A 11 -1.18 -8.74 2.18
C GLN A 11 -2.61 -8.72 2.75
N PRO A 12 -2.82 -8.43 4.05
CA PRO A 12 -4.17 -8.36 4.62
C PRO A 12 -4.97 -7.12 4.22
N LEU A 13 -4.36 -6.18 3.49
CA LEU A 13 -4.95 -4.94 2.98
C LEU A 13 -5.25 -5.00 1.48
N TYR A 14 -4.84 -6.08 0.81
CA TYR A 14 -5.10 -6.28 -0.61
C TYR A 14 -6.62 -6.29 -0.88
N GLY A 15 -7.07 -5.45 -1.81
CA GLY A 15 -8.50 -5.28 -2.11
C GLY A 15 -9.29 -4.49 -1.07
N LYS A 16 -8.67 -4.05 0.04
CA LYS A 16 -9.31 -3.12 0.98
C LYS A 16 -9.15 -1.69 0.49
N GLY A 17 -10.24 -0.93 0.52
CA GLY A 17 -10.22 0.52 0.31
C GLY A 17 -9.73 1.27 1.54
N ASN A 18 -9.54 2.58 1.46
CA ASN A 18 -9.17 3.43 2.62
C ASN A 18 -7.85 3.03 3.32
N VAL A 19 -6.84 2.63 2.56
CA VAL A 19 -5.46 2.48 3.06
C VAL A 19 -4.68 3.73 2.71
N GLU A 20 -3.99 4.33 3.68
CA GLU A 20 -3.08 5.45 3.47
C GLU A 20 -1.64 4.96 3.57
N ILE A 21 -0.85 5.24 2.53
CA ILE A 21 0.57 4.90 2.45
C ILE A 21 1.36 6.20 2.52
N VAL A 22 2.21 6.31 3.54
CA VAL A 22 3.15 7.42 3.70
C VAL A 22 4.51 6.99 3.18
N THR A 23 5.09 7.81 2.33
CA THR A 23 6.41 7.58 1.75
C THR A 23 7.48 8.40 2.47
N ALA A 24 8.74 7.98 2.36
CA ALA A 24 9.90 8.65 2.96
C ALA A 24 10.07 10.10 2.47
N ASP A 25 9.56 10.39 1.26
CA ASP A 25 9.57 11.71 0.64
C ASP A 25 8.46 12.63 1.18
N GLY A 26 7.62 12.13 2.11
CA GLY A 26 6.49 12.86 2.69
C GLY A 26 5.20 12.74 1.89
N HIS A 27 5.22 12.10 0.71
CA HIS A 27 4.00 11.87 -0.06
C HIS A 27 3.07 10.88 0.65
N ARG A 28 1.78 11.23 0.70
CA ARG A 28 0.71 10.41 1.27
C ARG A 28 -0.27 10.01 0.18
N VAL A 29 -0.46 8.72 0.02
CA VAL A 29 -1.37 8.17 -0.99
C VAL A 29 -2.44 7.36 -0.29
N ARG A 30 -3.67 7.86 -0.35
CA ARG A 30 -4.84 7.18 0.24
C ARG A 30 -5.71 6.58 -0.84
N GLY A 31 -6.03 5.30 -0.71
CA GLY A 31 -6.80 4.59 -1.73
C GLY A 31 -7.00 3.11 -1.48
N VAL A 32 -7.32 2.39 -2.55
CA VAL A 32 -7.51 0.94 -2.59
C VAL A 32 -6.23 0.29 -3.10
N VAL A 33 -5.73 -0.72 -2.39
CA VAL A 33 -4.60 -1.52 -2.88
C VAL A 33 -5.10 -2.43 -4.01
N ARG A 34 -4.77 -2.08 -5.26
CA ARG A 34 -5.21 -2.80 -6.46
C ARG A 34 -4.29 -3.94 -6.87
N SER A 35 -2.98 -3.76 -6.71
CA SER A 35 -1.99 -4.75 -7.18
C SER A 35 -0.69 -4.62 -6.40
N MET A 36 -0.07 -5.75 -6.09
CA MET A 36 1.28 -5.81 -5.52
C MET A 36 2.14 -6.58 -6.50
N LYS A 37 3.24 -5.98 -6.95
CA LYS A 37 4.19 -6.65 -7.82
C LYS A 37 5.38 -7.10 -6.97
N THR A 38 5.35 -8.36 -6.55
CA THR A 38 6.42 -9.04 -5.83
C THR A 38 7.24 -9.85 -6.82
N THR A 39 7.89 -9.20 -7.78
CA THR A 39 8.59 -9.93 -8.85
C THR A 39 10.08 -9.99 -8.60
N GLN A 40 10.59 -11.23 -8.60
CA GLN A 40 11.86 -11.79 -9.07
C GLN A 40 13.16 -10.98 -8.92
N ALA A 41 14.27 -11.71 -8.84
CA ALA A 41 15.62 -11.17 -8.78
C ALA A 41 15.78 -10.00 -9.75
N LEU A 42 16.21 -8.84 -9.23
CA LEU A 42 16.52 -7.59 -9.95
C LEU A 42 15.40 -6.55 -10.12
N THR A 43 14.15 -6.75 -9.67
CA THR A 43 13.13 -5.66 -9.70
C THR A 43 12.73 -5.16 -8.32
N THR A 44 12.64 -3.83 -8.16
CA THR A 44 12.21 -3.20 -6.91
C THR A 44 10.72 -3.48 -6.66
N PRO A 45 10.36 -4.12 -5.53
CA PRO A 45 8.97 -4.41 -5.21
C PRO A 45 8.16 -3.12 -5.09
N SER A 46 6.93 -3.12 -5.60
CA SER A 46 6.06 -1.95 -5.61
C SER A 46 4.59 -2.32 -5.44
N VAL A 47 3.83 -1.42 -4.83
CA VAL A 47 2.37 -1.50 -4.68
C VAL A 47 1.71 -0.48 -5.59
N LYS A 48 0.57 -0.84 -6.17
CA LYS A 48 -0.31 0.07 -6.89
C LYS A 48 -1.52 0.37 -6.01
N VAL A 49 -1.71 1.66 -5.73
CA VAL A 49 -2.86 2.17 -4.98
C VAL A 49 -3.71 3.00 -5.92
N GLU A 50 -4.98 2.68 -6.02
CA GLU A 50 -5.95 3.51 -6.73
C GLU A 50 -6.56 4.51 -5.76
N ARG A 51 -6.40 5.80 -6.06
CA ARG A 51 -6.93 6.90 -5.26
C ARG A 51 -8.44 7.05 -5.47
N ALA A 52 -9.08 7.84 -4.61
CA ALA A 52 -10.51 8.14 -4.73
C ALA A 52 -10.89 8.86 -6.04
N ASP A 53 -9.93 9.56 -6.63
CA ASP A 53 -10.05 10.23 -7.94
C ASP A 53 -9.89 9.26 -9.14
N GLY A 54 -9.58 7.98 -8.89
CA GLY A 54 -9.37 6.96 -9.92
C GLY A 54 -7.93 6.87 -10.45
N GLU A 55 -7.02 7.74 -10.00
CA GLU A 55 -5.60 7.67 -10.36
C GLU A 55 -4.92 6.46 -9.72
N ILE A 56 -4.16 5.71 -10.52
CA ILE A 56 -3.37 4.57 -10.05
C ILE A 56 -1.94 5.04 -9.78
N VAL A 57 -1.60 5.15 -8.50
CA VAL A 57 -0.26 5.52 -8.05
C VAL A 57 0.57 4.29 -7.75
N LYS A 58 1.78 4.24 -8.30
CA LYS A 58 2.76 3.18 -8.05
C LYS A 58 3.76 3.65 -6.98
N ILE A 59 3.85 2.91 -5.88
CA ILE A 59 4.72 3.22 -4.75
C ILE A 59 5.74 2.10 -4.56
N PRO A 60 7.05 2.36 -4.61
CA PRO A 60 8.08 1.38 -4.29
C PRO A 60 8.02 1.01 -2.79
N PHE A 61 8.11 -0.28 -2.46
CA PHE A 61 8.17 -0.76 -1.08
C PHE A 61 9.27 -0.08 -0.24
N PRO A 62 10.52 0.11 -0.72
CA PRO A 62 11.54 0.78 0.09
C PRO A 62 11.25 2.26 0.34
N ALA A 63 10.34 2.87 -0.43
CA ALA A 63 9.91 4.24 -0.19
C ALA A 63 8.80 4.32 0.87
N ILE A 64 8.17 3.20 1.27
CA ILE A 64 7.08 3.19 2.24
C ILE A 64 7.68 3.26 3.65
N VAL A 65 7.32 4.31 4.38
CA VAL A 65 7.70 4.48 5.79
C VAL A 65 6.57 4.10 6.73
N GLU A 66 5.32 4.30 6.32
CA GLU A 66 4.16 4.00 7.16
C GLU A 66 2.96 3.56 6.30
N ILE A 67 2.17 2.61 6.83
CA ILE A 67 0.93 2.13 6.23
C ILE A 67 -0.17 2.25 7.29
N ILE A 68 -1.14 3.12 7.04
CA ILE A 68 -2.25 3.40 7.93
C ILE A 68 -3.52 2.79 7.34
N ASN A 69 -4.12 1.87 8.08
CA ASN A 69 -5.38 1.24 7.68
C ASN A 69 -6.58 1.98 8.31
N HIS A 70 -7.30 2.78 7.52
CA HIS A 70 -8.49 3.50 8.00
C HIS A 70 -9.77 2.66 7.98
N ASN A 71 -9.70 1.36 7.64
CA ASN A 71 -10.88 0.48 7.74
C ASN A 71 -11.25 0.12 9.19
N ARG A 72 -10.55 0.65 10.20
CA ARG A 72 -10.98 0.56 11.60
C ARG A 72 -11.93 1.70 11.96
N SER A 73 -13.16 1.64 11.47
CA SER A 73 -14.30 2.27 12.16
C SER A 73 -15.63 1.94 11.46
N GLY A 74 -16.44 1.09 12.13
CA GLY A 74 -17.88 0.88 11.91
C GLY A 74 -18.20 -0.18 10.85
N ARG A 75 -18.83 -1.31 11.12
CA ARG A 75 -19.85 -1.63 12.14
C ARG A 75 -19.89 -3.16 12.27
N ALA A 76 -19.68 -3.67 13.48
CA ALA A 76 -20.30 -4.93 13.85
C ALA A 76 -21.80 -4.62 13.88
N ALA A 77 -22.55 -5.20 12.95
CA ALA A 77 -24.01 -5.28 13.00
C ALA A 77 -24.36 -6.73 13.38
#